data_AF-A0A3D4GWH1-F1
#
_entry.id   AF-A0A3D4GWH1-F1
#
_cell.length_a   1.000
_cell.length_b   1.000
_cell.length_c   1.000
_cell.angle_alpha   90.00
_cell.angle_beta   90.00
_cell.angle_gamma   90.00
#
_symmetry.space_group_name_H-M   'P 1'
#
loop_
_entity.id
_entity.type
_entity.pdbx_description
1 polymer ?
#
loop_
_entity_poly.entity_id
_entity_poly.type
_entity_poly.pdbx_seq_one_letter_code
_entity_poly.pdbx_strand_id
1 'polypeptide(L)' 'MTLKEANLESAKLTNVDLTMAIFTNTQGITLEQLSSVRTVHQPIDLDDKLLADLNVRFPHLLQKSE' A
#
# COMPACT_ATOMS: atom_id res chain seq x y z
N MET A 1 4.67 -2.96 -9.51
CA MET A 1 4.52 -1.51 -9.77
C MET A 1 5.62 -0.75 -9.03
N THR A 2 6.14 0.36 -9.54
CA THR A 2 7.16 1.16 -8.80
C THR A 2 6.57 2.52 -8.41
N LEU A 3 6.68 2.88 -7.14
CA LEU A 3 6.26 4.17 -6.55
C LEU A 3 7.44 4.94 -5.99
N LYS A 4 8.67 4.57 -6.36
CA LYS A 4 9.89 5.20 -5.86
C LYS A 4 9.83 6.71 -6.00
N GLU A 5 10.10 7.42 -4.90
CA GLU A 5 10.09 8.89 -4.82
C GLU A 5 8.75 9.56 -5.19
N ALA A 6 7.67 8.78 -5.30
CA ALA A 6 6.36 9.33 -5.59
C ALA A 6 5.82 10.10 -4.38
N ASN A 7 5.22 11.27 -4.62
CA ASN A 7 4.35 11.92 -3.66
C ASN A 7 2.90 11.50 -3.93
N LEU A 8 2.32 10.74 -3.00
CA LEU A 8 0.95 10.25 -3.06
C LEU A 8 0.00 11.02 -2.15
N GLU A 9 0.41 12.19 -1.66
CA GLU A 9 -0.48 13.08 -0.92
C GLU A 9 -1.75 13.36 -1.73
N SER A 10 -2.91 13.06 -1.15
CA SER A 10 -4.23 13.17 -1.80
C SER A 10 -4.47 12.28 -3.03
N ALA A 11 -3.58 11.34 -3.36
CA ALA A 11 -3.81 10.38 -4.44
C ALA A 11 -5.04 9.50 -4.17
N LYS A 12 -5.82 9.19 -5.20
CA LYS A 12 -6.95 8.25 -5.11
C LYS A 12 -6.51 6.87 -5.57
N LEU A 13 -6.39 5.92 -4.64
CA LEU A 13 -5.92 4.56 -4.91
C LEU A 13 -7.06 3.52 -4.91
N THR A 14 -8.19 3.84 -5.55
CA THR A 14 -9.35 2.95 -5.58
C THR A 14 -9.15 1.76 -6.52
N ASN A 15 -9.33 0.55 -6.01
CA ASN A 15 -9.24 -0.72 -6.74
C ASN A 15 -7.89 -0.94 -7.48
N VAL A 16 -6.82 -0.33 -6.99
CA VAL A 16 -5.46 -0.50 -7.55
C VAL A 16 -4.84 -1.81 -7.05
N ASP A 17 -4.18 -2.55 -7.94
CA ASP A 17 -3.36 -3.70 -7.57
C ASP A 17 -1.93 -3.24 -7.25
N LEU A 18 -1.57 -3.30 -5.97
CA LEU A 18 -0.25 -2.94 -5.42
C LEU A 18 0.58 -4.18 -5.07
N THR A 19 0.27 -5.35 -5.61
CA THR A 19 1.06 -6.57 -5.39
C THR A 19 2.53 -6.32 -5.76
N MET A 20 3.43 -6.60 -4.81
CA MET A 20 4.88 -6.34 -4.95
C MET A 20 5.21 -4.90 -5.36
N ALA A 21 4.39 -3.93 -4.96
CA ALA A 21 4.70 -2.52 -5.20
C ALA A 21 5.91 -2.08 -4.36
N ILE A 22 6.77 -1.25 -4.97
CA ILE A 22 7.98 -0.72 -4.34
C ILE A 22 7.74 0.71 -3.88
N PHE A 23 7.82 0.94 -2.56
CA PHE A 23 7.50 2.20 -1.90
C PHE A 23 8.74 2.99 -1.44
N THR A 24 9.95 2.65 -1.91
CA THR A 24 11.20 3.35 -1.52
C THR A 24 11.05 4.87 -1.64
N ASN A 25 11.27 5.61 -0.55
CA ASN A 25 11.14 7.08 -0.50
C ASN A 25 9.76 7.63 -0.95
N THR A 26 8.69 6.82 -0.91
CA THR A 26 7.33 7.29 -1.22
C THR A 26 6.83 8.16 -0.08
N GLN A 27 6.14 9.26 -0.41
CA GLN A 27 5.60 10.21 0.55
C GLN A 27 4.08 10.28 0.46
N GLY A 28 3.43 10.70 1.55
CA GLY A 28 2.01 11.04 1.55
C GLY A 28 1.05 9.86 1.43
N ILE A 29 1.53 8.61 1.49
CA ILE A 29 0.65 7.44 1.52
C ILE A 29 0.04 7.24 2.91
N THR A 30 -1.27 7.02 2.96
CA THR A 30 -2.02 6.81 4.20
C THR A 30 -2.73 5.47 4.23
N LEU A 31 -3.08 5.04 5.43
CA LEU A 31 -3.86 3.82 5.65
C LEU A 31 -5.25 3.90 5.02
N GLU A 32 -5.85 5.09 4.98
CA GLU A 32 -7.15 5.31 4.33
C GLU A 32 -7.05 5.05 2.82
N GLN A 33 -6.03 5.60 2.16
CA GLN A 33 -5.80 5.34 0.74
C GLN A 33 -5.57 3.85 0.48
N LEU A 34 -4.77 3.18 1.31
CA LEU A 34 -4.51 1.75 1.20
C LEU A 34 -5.76 0.90 1.46
N SER A 35 -6.70 1.34 2.31
CA SER A 35 -7.95 0.61 2.55
C SER A 35 -8.87 0.51 1.32
N SER A 36 -8.63 1.34 0.30
CA SER A 36 -9.43 1.36 -0.94
C SER A 36 -8.81 0.57 -2.10
N VAL A 37 -7.60 0.04 -1.92
CA VAL A 37 -6.88 -0.71 -2.96
C VAL A 37 -7.44 -2.12 -3.09
N ARG A 38 -7.15 -2.79 -4.21
CA ARG A 38 -7.56 -4.19 -4.40
C ARG A 38 -6.70 -5.14 -3.57
N THR A 39 -5.39 -4.94 -3.60
CA THR A 39 -4.41 -5.75 -2.87
C THR A 39 -3.09 -4.99 -2.76
N VAL A 40 -2.31 -5.30 -1.73
CA VAL A 40 -0.94 -4.79 -1.49
C VAL A 40 0.09 -5.92 -1.46
N HIS A 41 -0.36 -7.17 -1.26
CA HIS A 41 0.41 -8.41 -1.12
C HIS A 41 1.92 -8.31 -1.43
N GLN A 42 2.74 -8.58 -0.39
CA GLN A 42 4.20 -8.51 -0.43
C GLN A 42 4.76 -7.14 -0.84
N PRO A 43 4.36 -6.03 -0.18
CA PRO A 43 4.92 -4.72 -0.47
C PRO A 43 6.42 -4.67 -0.15
N ILE A 44 7.15 -3.84 -0.91
CA ILE A 44 8.59 -3.63 -0.74
C ILE A 44 8.81 -2.20 -0.25
N ASP A 45 9.59 -2.02 0.82
CA ASP A 45 9.91 -0.73 1.45
C ASP A 45 8.68 0.12 1.85
N LEU A 46 7.56 -0.52 2.19
CA LEU A 46 6.43 0.18 2.81
C LEU A 46 6.79 0.49 4.27
N ASP A 47 6.41 1.68 4.73
CA ASP A 47 6.60 2.10 6.12
C ASP A 47 6.11 1.02 7.12
N ASP A 48 6.98 0.66 8.08
CA ASP A 48 6.73 -0.46 9.00
C ASP A 48 5.48 -0.24 9.87
N LYS A 49 5.23 1.01 10.28
CA LYS A 49 4.04 1.34 11.07
C LYS A 49 2.79 1.16 10.21
N LEU A 50 2.83 1.62 8.97
CA LEU A 50 1.73 1.46 8.03
C LEU A 50 1.46 -0.01 7.69
N LEU A 51 2.54 -0.81 7.54
CA LEU A 51 2.43 -2.26 7.35
C LEU A 51 1.83 -2.96 8.57
N ALA A 52 2.22 -2.58 9.79
CA ALA A 52 1.64 -3.09 11.02
C ALA A 52 0.15 -2.75 11.13
N ASP A 53 -0.23 -1.50 10.84
CA ASP A 53 -1.62 -1.06 10.85
C ASP A 53 -2.47 -1.82 9.80
N LEU A 54 -1.92 -2.06 8.60
CA LEU A 54 -2.54 -2.90 7.57
C LEU A 54 -2.78 -4.32 8.07
N ASN A 55 -1.78 -4.93 8.69
CA ASN A 55 -1.87 -6.30 9.18
C ASN A 55 -2.95 -6.46 10.27
N VAL A 56 -3.17 -5.43 11.07
CA VAL A 56 -4.22 -5.42 12.11
C VAL A 56 -5.61 -5.15 11.51
N ARG A 57 -5.74 -4.10 10.69
CA ARG A 57 -7.05 -3.59 10.26
C ARG A 57 -7.55 -4.21 8.96
N PHE A 58 -6.64 -4.54 8.05
CA PHE A 58 -6.95 -5.02 6.71
C PHE A 58 -6.03 -6.19 6.28
N PRO A 59 -5.91 -7.26 7.09
CA PRO A 59 -4.98 -8.36 6.79
C PRO A 59 -5.24 -9.02 5.43
N HIS A 60 -6.49 -8.97 4.93
CA HIS A 60 -6.85 -9.47 3.60
C HIS A 60 -6.13 -8.75 2.46
N LEU A 61 -5.74 -7.48 2.62
CA LEU A 61 -4.98 -6.75 1.59
C LEU A 61 -3.54 -7.26 1.44
N LEU A 62 -3.01 -7.90 2.48
CA LEU A 62 -1.67 -8.50 2.47
C LEU A 62 -1.68 -9.96 2.01
N GLN A 63 -2.85 -10.53 1.75
CA GLN A 63 -3.01 -11.88 1.21
C GLN A 63 -3.05 -11.83 -0.31
N LYS A 64 -2.66 -12.94 -0.95
CA LYS A 64 -2.73 -13.07 -2.40
C LYS A 64 -4.19 -12.95 -2.83
N SER A 65 -4.50 -11.99 -3.71
CA SER A 65 -5.80 -11.97 -4.39
C SER A 65 -5.90 -13.22 -5.26
N GLU A 66 -7.00 -13.96 -5.10
CA GLU A 66 -7.44 -14.92 -6.11
C GLU A 66 -7.88 -14.21 -7.40
#